data_AF-A0A6M8WBU5-F1
#
_entry.id   AF-A0A6M8WBU5-F1
#
_cell.length_a   1.000
_cell.length_b   1.000
_cell.length_c   1.000
_cell.angle_alpha   90.00
_cell.angle_beta   90.00
_cell.angle_gamma   90.00
#
_symmetry.space_group_name_H-M   'P 1'
#
loop_
_entity.id
_entity.type
_entity.pdbx_description
1 polymer ?
#
loop_
_entity_poly.entity_id
_entity_poly.type
_entity_poly.pdbx_seq_one_letter_code
_entity_poly.pdbx_strand_id
1 'polypeptide(L)'
;MAEAPTESSVVRCRCCNYDLTGLPRDGLCPECGDPVAASIGWQDTGRTSAIWSLVLAPLGLLALPCLQIFTLVVWAFAAVLAIGALEELPPGPRSRATRSIAITALVLNALIFVLALLVISAFLLSS
;
A
#
# COMPACT_ATOMS: atom_id res chain seq x y z
N MET A 1 23.55 -2.98 40.93
CA MET A 1 22.86 -2.70 39.66
C MET A 1 22.85 -4.01 38.89
N ALA A 2 21.71 -4.68 38.78
CA ALA A 2 21.59 -5.97 38.11
C ALA A 2 21.34 -5.73 36.62
N GLU A 3 22.26 -6.15 35.76
CA GLU A 3 22.03 -6.22 34.32
C GLU A 3 20.90 -7.22 34.05
N ALA A 4 19.87 -6.75 33.33
CA ALA A 4 18.80 -7.62 32.88
C ALA A 4 19.36 -8.64 31.88
N PRO A 5 18.97 -9.92 31.95
CA PRO A 5 19.45 -10.94 31.03
C PRO A 5 19.01 -10.57 29.60
N THR A 6 19.99 -10.36 28.72
CA THR A 6 19.76 -10.21 27.29
C THR A 6 19.20 -11.53 26.76
N GLU A 7 17.94 -11.49 26.34
CA GLU A 7 17.22 -12.58 25.70
C GLU A 7 18.04 -13.06 24.47
N SER A 8 18.78 -14.16 24.64
CA SER A 8 19.58 -14.75 23.57
C SER A 8 18.60 -15.29 22.53
N SER A 9 18.61 -14.71 21.34
CA SER A 9 17.76 -15.15 20.23
C SER A 9 18.01 -16.64 19.95
N VAL A 10 17.05 -17.49 20.32
CA VAL A 10 17.13 -18.94 20.09
C VAL A 10 17.15 -19.19 18.59
N VAL A 11 18.25 -19.75 18.09
CA VAL A 11 18.42 -20.06 16.68
C VAL A 11 17.82 -21.43 16.42
N ARG A 12 16.86 -21.55 15.50
CA ARG A 12 16.17 -22.82 15.24
C ARG A 12 16.38 -23.32 13.81
N CYS A 13 16.45 -24.64 13.65
CA CYS A 13 16.51 -25.28 12.34
C CYS A 13 15.21 -25.06 11.57
N ARG A 14 15.31 -24.75 10.28
CA ARG A 14 14.13 -24.50 9.45
C ARG A 14 13.32 -25.77 9.15
N CYS A 15 13.99 -26.89 8.99
CA CYS A 15 13.34 -28.16 8.61
C CYS A 15 12.56 -28.76 9.78
N CYS A 16 13.18 -28.84 10.94
CA CYS A 16 12.66 -29.58 12.10
C CYS A 16 12.45 -28.74 13.36
N ASN A 17 12.75 -27.43 13.32
CA ASN A 17 12.63 -26.51 14.47
C ASN A 17 13.53 -26.83 15.68
N TYR A 18 14.53 -27.69 15.50
CA TYR A 18 15.53 -28.02 16.53
C TYR A 18 16.35 -26.80 16.93
N ASP A 19 16.67 -26.66 18.22
CA ASP A 19 17.48 -25.56 18.74
C ASP A 19 18.96 -25.74 18.33
N LEU A 20 19.43 -24.85 17.47
CA LEU A 20 20.80 -24.84 16.95
C LEU A 20 21.74 -23.99 17.83
N THR A 21 21.27 -23.50 18.97
CA THR A 21 22.08 -22.70 19.90
C THR A 21 23.28 -23.52 20.38
N GLY A 22 24.49 -23.01 20.11
CA GLY A 22 25.75 -23.67 20.49
C GLY A 22 26.31 -24.67 19.48
N LEU A 23 25.62 -24.95 18.36
CA LEU A 23 26.17 -25.80 17.30
C LEU A 23 27.12 -25.01 16.37
N PRO A 24 28.16 -25.66 15.82
CA PRO A 24 29.04 -25.04 14.83
C PRO A 24 28.27 -24.71 13.54
N ARG A 25 28.56 -23.55 12.95
CA ARG A 25 27.89 -23.09 11.71
C ARG A 25 28.09 -24.03 10.52
N ASP A 26 29.23 -24.70 10.47
CA ASP A 26 29.58 -25.66 9.42
C ASP A 26 29.09 -27.08 9.72
N GLY A 27 28.36 -27.26 10.84
CA GLY A 27 27.78 -28.54 11.25
C GLY A 27 26.49 -28.89 10.53
N LEU A 28 25.99 -30.09 10.82
CA LEU A 28 24.69 -30.58 10.38
C LEU A 28 23.72 -30.57 11.56
N CYS A 29 22.44 -30.33 11.28
CA CYS A 29 21.38 -30.49 12.26
C CYS A 29 21.27 -31.97 12.67
N PRO A 30 21.22 -32.28 13.97
CA PRO A 30 21.19 -33.67 14.45
C PRO A 30 19.88 -34.39 14.12
N GLU A 31 18.78 -33.65 13.88
CA GLU A 31 17.46 -34.21 13.60
C GLU A 31 17.22 -34.45 12.11
N CYS A 32 17.53 -33.47 11.26
CA CYS A 32 17.22 -33.54 9.81
C CYS A 32 18.44 -33.68 8.91
N GLY A 33 19.66 -33.50 9.43
CA GLY A 33 20.90 -33.54 8.64
C GLY A 33 21.16 -32.31 7.77
N ASP A 34 20.31 -31.27 7.82
CA ASP A 34 20.55 -30.05 7.03
C ASP A 34 21.75 -29.24 7.56
N PRO A 35 22.50 -28.55 6.67
CA PRO A 35 23.57 -27.65 7.09
C PRO A 35 23.03 -26.53 8.00
N VAL A 36 23.70 -26.31 9.14
CA VAL A 36 23.35 -25.26 10.10
C VAL A 36 23.37 -23.88 9.43
N ALA A 37 24.40 -23.60 8.62
CA ALA A 37 24.49 -22.36 7.84
C ALA A 37 23.26 -22.09 6.96
N ALA A 38 22.69 -23.13 6.33
CA ALA A 38 21.50 -22.98 5.49
C ALA A 38 20.23 -22.71 6.28
N SER A 39 20.16 -23.21 7.52
CA SER A 39 19.02 -23.01 8.43
C SER A 39 18.98 -21.60 9.04
N ILE A 40 20.15 -20.99 9.30
CA ILE A 40 20.26 -19.69 9.96
C ILE A 40 19.88 -18.51 9.02
N GLY A 41 20.24 -18.60 7.75
CA GLY A 41 20.19 -17.45 6.82
C GLY A 41 18.81 -16.86 6.54
N TRP A 42 17.72 -17.53 6.94
CA TRP A 42 16.35 -17.03 6.69
C TRP A 42 15.82 -16.09 7.78
N GLN A 43 16.24 -16.23 9.04
CA GLN A 43 15.68 -15.42 10.13
C GLN A 43 16.10 -13.94 10.06
N ASP A 44 17.19 -13.61 9.38
CA ASP A 44 17.63 -12.22 9.17
C ASP A 44 16.83 -11.45 8.11
N THR A 45 16.02 -12.12 7.28
CA THR A 45 15.22 -11.45 6.23
C THR A 45 14.08 -10.58 6.78
N GLY A 46 13.69 -10.77 8.05
CA GLY A 46 12.69 -9.93 8.73
C GLY A 46 13.17 -8.49 8.99
N ARG A 47 14.49 -8.24 9.00
CA ARG A 47 15.03 -6.91 9.27
C ARG A 47 15.04 -6.02 8.02
N THR A 48 15.21 -6.62 6.84
CA THR A 48 15.17 -5.90 5.57
C THR A 48 13.75 -5.46 5.20
N SER A 49 12.72 -6.23 5.54
CA SER A 49 11.32 -5.83 5.27
C SER A 49 10.87 -4.67 6.16
N ALA A 50 11.35 -4.58 7.40
CA ALA A 50 11.05 -3.46 8.28
C ALA A 50 11.54 -2.11 7.73
N ILE A 51 12.74 -2.08 7.14
CA ILE A 51 13.32 -0.87 6.54
C ILE A 51 12.51 -0.45 5.31
N TRP A 52 12.15 -1.40 4.45
CA TRP A 52 11.31 -1.10 3.28
C TRP A 52 9.94 -0.57 3.70
N SER A 53 9.29 -1.14 4.72
CA SER A 53 8.03 -0.62 5.26
C SER A 53 8.18 0.79 5.84
N LEU A 54 9.28 1.09 6.54
CA LEU A 54 9.57 2.42 7.08
C LEU A 54 9.79 3.49 6.02
N VAL A 55 10.31 3.12 4.85
CA VAL A 55 10.54 4.04 3.72
C VAL A 55 9.29 4.19 2.85
N LEU A 56 8.59 3.07 2.57
CA LEU A 56 7.41 3.07 1.71
C LEU A 56 6.16 3.64 2.40
N ALA A 57 6.02 3.46 3.71
CA ALA A 57 4.87 3.98 4.47
C ALA A 57 4.72 5.51 4.39
N PRO A 58 5.75 6.34 4.68
CA PRO A 58 5.61 7.80 4.59
C PRO A 58 5.45 8.27 3.13
N LEU A 59 6.06 7.57 2.17
CA LEU A 59 5.89 7.87 0.75
C LEU A 59 4.43 7.66 0.32
N GLY A 60 3.81 6.56 0.74
CA GLY A 60 2.39 6.32 0.52
C GLY A 60 1.49 7.35 1.21
N LEU A 61 1.82 7.72 2.45
CA LEU A 61 1.04 8.69 3.24
C LEU A 61 1.01 10.09 2.63
N LEU A 62 2.06 10.50 1.93
CA LEU A 62 2.15 11.82 1.27
C LEU A 62 1.78 11.77 -0.21
N ALA A 63 2.14 10.71 -0.94
CA ALA A 63 1.86 10.62 -2.36
C ALA A 63 0.36 10.45 -2.64
N LEU A 64 -0.36 9.68 -1.83
CA LEU A 64 -1.80 9.46 -2.00
C LEU A 64 -2.63 10.76 -1.89
N PRO A 65 -2.51 11.59 -0.83
CA PRO A 65 -3.28 12.84 -0.76
C PRO A 65 -2.86 13.83 -1.85
N CYS A 66 -1.57 13.91 -2.21
CA CYS A 66 -1.12 14.77 -3.30
C CYS A 66 -1.74 14.37 -4.65
N LEU A 67 -1.75 13.06 -4.97
CA LEU A 67 -2.40 12.55 -6.17
C LEU A 67 -3.91 12.83 -6.15
N GLN A 68 -4.54 12.70 -4.98
CA GLN A 68 -5.97 12.97 -4.81
C GLN A 68 -6.31 14.45 -5.05
N ILE A 69 -5.53 15.36 -4.46
CA ILE A 69 -5.68 16.82 -4.66
C ILE A 69 -5.48 17.16 -6.13
N PHE A 70 -4.43 16.62 -6.77
CA PHE A 70 -4.19 16.85 -8.19
C PHE A 70 -5.38 16.41 -9.06
N THR A 71 -5.93 15.23 -8.77
CA THR A 71 -7.10 14.69 -9.47
C THR A 71 -8.32 15.62 -9.31
N LEU A 72 -8.58 16.12 -8.10
CA LEU A 72 -9.65 17.09 -7.84
C LEU A 72 -9.47 18.39 -8.63
N VAL A 73 -8.25 18.92 -8.71
CA VAL A 73 -7.95 20.15 -9.46
C VAL A 73 -8.21 19.96 -10.95
N VAL A 74 -7.71 18.86 -11.53
CA VAL A 74 -7.94 18.52 -12.95
C VAL A 74 -9.44 18.39 -13.23
N TRP A 75 -10.18 17.78 -12.31
CA TRP A 75 -11.61 17.57 -12.45
C TRP A 75 -12.42 18.87 -12.37
N ALA A 76 -12.10 19.73 -11.41
CA ALA A 76 -12.70 21.05 -11.29
C ALA A 76 -12.46 21.89 -12.55
N PHE A 77 -11.24 21.85 -13.08
CA PHE A 77 -10.89 22.53 -14.32
C PHE A 77 -11.69 22.00 -15.52
N ALA A 78 -11.78 20.67 -15.67
CA ALA A 78 -12.58 20.04 -16.73
C ALA A 78 -14.07 20.42 -16.63
N ALA A 79 -14.62 20.50 -15.42
CA ALA A 79 -16.01 20.91 -15.20
C ALA A 79 -16.23 22.37 -15.62
N VAL A 80 -15.31 23.28 -15.30
CA VAL A 80 -15.39 24.70 -15.73
C VAL A 80 -15.36 24.80 -17.25
N LEU A 81 -14.45 24.08 -17.92
CA LEU A 81 -14.40 24.05 -19.39
C LEU A 81 -15.67 23.49 -20.00
N ALA A 82 -16.24 22.43 -19.42
CA ALA A 82 -17.49 21.86 -19.88
C ALA A 82 -18.67 22.85 -19.73
N ILE A 83 -18.73 23.61 -18.63
CA ILE A 83 -19.75 24.64 -18.44
C ILE A 83 -19.61 25.75 -19.48
N GLY A 84 -18.39 26.26 -19.70
CA GLY A 84 -18.14 27.29 -20.72
C GLY A 84 -18.53 26.81 -22.13
N ALA A 85 -18.18 25.58 -22.48
CA ALA A 85 -18.56 24.98 -23.76
C ALA A 85 -20.09 24.80 -23.90
N LEU A 86 -20.82 24.61 -22.80
CA LEU A 86 -22.28 24.50 -22.82
C LEU A 86 -22.95 25.86 -23.07
N GLU A 87 -22.32 26.98 -22.70
CA GLU A 87 -22.87 28.32 -22.92
C GLU A 87 -22.79 28.75 -24.39
N GLU A 88 -21.79 28.27 -25.13
CA GLU A 88 -21.62 28.59 -26.55
C GLU A 88 -22.57 27.80 -27.48
N LEU A 89 -23.29 26.79 -26.95
CA LEU A 89 -24.16 25.96 -27.78
C LEU A 89 -25.48 26.68 -28.11
N PRO A 90 -25.84 26.85 -29.39
CA PRO A 90 -27.12 27.43 -29.77
C PRO A 90 -28.30 26.58 -29.25
N PRO A 91 -29.41 27.19 -28.82
CA PRO A 91 -30.56 26.46 -28.30
C PRO A 91 -31.17 25.59 -29.41
N GLY A 92 -31.10 24.27 -29.24
CA GLY A 92 -31.67 23.30 -30.18
C GLY A 92 -32.03 21.99 -29.48
N PRO A 93 -32.91 21.16 -30.07
CA PRO A 93 -33.37 19.90 -29.45
C PRO A 93 -32.22 18.92 -29.15
N ARG A 94 -31.12 18.98 -29.91
CA ARG A 94 -29.90 18.21 -29.64
C ARG A 94 -29.15 18.68 -28.40
N SER A 95 -29.28 19.95 -27.98
CA SER A 95 -28.53 20.49 -26.83
C SER A 95 -29.04 19.94 -25.49
N ARG A 96 -30.32 19.55 -25.37
CA ARG A 96 -30.84 18.92 -24.16
C ARG A 96 -30.23 17.55 -23.89
N ALA A 97 -30.06 16.73 -24.92
CA ALA A 97 -29.44 15.41 -24.79
C ALA A 97 -27.96 15.51 -24.42
N THR A 98 -27.22 16.45 -25.04
CA THR A 98 -25.82 16.70 -24.70
C THR A 98 -25.67 17.17 -23.26
N ARG A 99 -26.56 18.06 -22.79
CA ARG A 99 -26.55 18.56 -21.41
C ARG A 99 -26.84 17.46 -20.40
N SER A 100 -27.79 16.56 -20.67
CA SER A 100 -28.06 15.44 -19.76
C SER A 100 -26.89 14.47 -19.69
N ILE A 101 -26.26 14.14 -20.83
CA ILE A 101 -25.09 13.24 -20.85
C ILE A 101 -23.92 13.84 -20.07
N ALA A 102 -23.65 15.14 -20.25
CA ALA A 102 -22.58 15.84 -19.52
C ALA A 102 -22.83 15.82 -18.00
N ILE A 103 -24.07 16.09 -17.57
CA ILE A 103 -24.43 16.05 -16.14
C ILE A 103 -24.31 14.62 -15.59
N THR A 104 -24.82 13.61 -16.31
CA THR A 104 -24.72 12.21 -15.88
C THR A 104 -23.27 11.76 -15.77
N ALA A 105 -22.42 12.12 -16.72
CA ALA A 105 -20.99 11.82 -16.67
C ALA A 105 -20.30 12.49 -15.47
N LEU A 106 -20.65 13.75 -15.19
CA LEU A 106 -20.15 14.49 -14.03
C LEU A 106 -20.56 13.81 -12.71
N VAL A 107 -21.83 13.43 -12.56
CA VAL A 107 -22.34 12.76 -11.36
C VAL A 107 -21.72 11.38 -11.17
N LEU A 108 -21.65 10.56 -12.22
CA LEU A 108 -21.08 9.23 -12.15
C LEU A 108 -19.60 9.26 -11.73
N ASN A 109 -18.85 10.20 -12.29
CA ASN A 109 -17.42 10.33 -11.99
C ASN A 109 -17.21 10.85 -10.54
N ALA A 110 -18.05 11.77 -10.05
CA ALA A 110 -18.06 12.16 -8.64
C ALA A 110 -18.35 10.97 -7.70
N LEU A 111 -19.31 10.10 -8.06
CA LEU A 111 -19.62 8.89 -7.27
C LEU A 111 -18.43 7.93 -7.20
N ILE A 112 -17.76 7.67 -8.34
CA ILE A 112 -16.56 6.82 -8.40
C ILE A 112 -15.47 7.37 -7.49
N PHE A 113 -15.28 8.69 -7.49
CA PHE A 113 -14.29 9.35 -6.65
C PHE A 113 -14.59 9.19 -5.15
N VAL A 114 -15.86 9.38 -4.74
CA VAL A 114 -16.28 9.16 -3.35
C VAL A 114 -16.08 7.70 -2.93
N LEU A 115 -16.42 6.75 -3.81
CA LEU A 115 -16.17 5.31 -3.57
C LEU A 115 -14.68 5.02 -3.39
N ALA A 116 -13.80 5.59 -4.21
CA ALA A 116 -12.36 5.42 -4.07
C ALA A 116 -11.85 5.95 -2.71
N LEU A 117 -12.32 7.12 -2.27
CA LEU A 117 -12.00 7.65 -0.93
C LEU A 117 -12.44 6.71 0.19
N LEU A 118 -13.65 6.15 0.10
CA LEU A 118 -14.15 5.21 1.08
C LEU A 118 -13.29 3.94 1.14
N VAL A 119 -12.92 3.37 -0.01
CA VAL A 119 -12.04 2.19 -0.08
C VAL A 119 -10.67 2.47 0.54
N ILE A 120 -10.05 3.60 0.22
CA ILE A 120 -8.75 4.00 0.78
C ILE A 120 -8.87 4.16 2.30
N SER A 121 -9.91 4.84 2.78
CA SER A 121 -10.12 5.02 4.22
C SER A 121 -10.33 3.70 4.96
N ALA A 122 -11.10 2.77 4.40
CA ALA A 122 -11.32 1.45 4.97
C ALA A 122 -10.02 0.63 5.04
N PHE A 123 -9.18 0.71 4.01
CA PHE A 123 -7.87 0.05 4.00
C PHE A 123 -6.97 0.59 5.11
N LEU A 124 -6.88 1.92 5.26
CA LEU A 124 -6.08 2.58 6.31
C LEU A 124 -6.58 2.30 7.73
N LEU A 125 -7.88 2.04 7.91
CA LEU A 125 -8.46 1.65 9.20
C LEU A 125 -8.23 0.18 9.54
N SER A 126 -7.97 -0.67 8.54
CA SER A 126 -7.77 -2.11 8.69
C SER A 126 -6.31 -2.53 8.90
N SER A 127 -5.37 -1.65 8.56
CA SER A 127 -3.92 -1.81 8.70
C SER A 127 -3.42 -1.26 10.04
#